data_AF-A0A8S3TUY4-F1
#
_entry.id   AF-A0A8S3TUY4-F1
#
_cell.length_a   1.000
_cell.length_b   1.000
_cell.length_c   1.000
_cell.angle_alpha   90.00
_cell.angle_beta   90.00
_cell.angle_gamma   90.00
#
_symmetry.space_group_name_H-M   'P 1'
#
loop_
_entity.id
_entity.type
_entity.pdbx_description
1 polymer ?
#
loop_
_entity_poly.entity_id
_entity_poly.type
_entity_poly.pdbx_seq_one_letter_code
_entity_poly.pdbx_strand_id
1 'polypeptide(L)'
;MTYKETFMKARKQTAKSLGSLKDMGDMEKEKEKEREKEREKERKKVLEKDIFDFQEEIPEDLEVYHEAMYIEKGGKVHEDSRKRNYLIGETHLWPNGKVPYVIDYAFNAEEKAKIIDAVAEFRSLTCVHWVPLEDSKDLGHTNYVSFVNGT
;
A
#
# COMPACT_ATOMS: atom_id res chain seq x y z
N MET A 1 37.16 48.51 43.23
CA MET A 1 36.35 47.78 42.22
C MET A 1 34.90 48.20 42.39
N THR A 2 34.30 48.78 41.35
CA THR A 2 32.94 49.32 41.44
C THR A 2 31.91 48.26 41.09
N TYR A 3 30.72 48.31 41.69
CA TYR A 3 29.62 47.37 41.48
C TYR A 3 29.24 47.18 39.99
N LYS A 4 29.48 48.20 39.16
CA LYS A 4 29.26 48.15 37.71
C LYS A 4 30.23 47.19 37.00
N GLU A 5 31.48 47.11 37.45
CA GLU A 5 32.50 46.26 36.84
C GLU A 5 32.26 44.78 37.13
N THR A 6 31.83 44.45 38.35
CA THR A 6 31.49 43.07 38.74
C THR A 6 30.24 42.58 38.00
N PHE A 7 29.21 43.42 37.87
CA PHE A 7 28.00 43.09 37.11
C PHE A 7 28.30 42.86 35.61
N MET A 8 29.14 43.70 35.00
CA MET A 8 29.53 43.52 33.60
C MET A 8 30.37 42.25 33.37
N LYS A 9 31.24 41.89 34.32
CA LYS A 9 31.99 40.61 34.28
C LYS A 9 31.04 39.41 34.40
N ALA A 10 30.09 39.46 35.33
CA ALA A 10 29.10 38.41 35.52
C ALA A 10 28.22 38.19 34.26
N ARG A 11 27.78 39.27 33.59
CA ARG A 11 27.02 39.18 32.31
C ARG A 11 27.83 38.57 31.18
N LYS A 12 29.11 38.91 31.06
CA LYS A 12 30.00 38.31 30.03
C LYS A 12 30.19 36.80 30.27
N GLN A 13 30.31 36.40 31.53
CA GLN A 13 30.44 34.99 31.91
C GLN A 13 29.17 34.18 31.63
N THR A 14 28.00 34.74 31.94
CA THR A 14 26.70 34.10 31.64
C THR A 14 26.39 34.05 30.14
N ALA A 15 26.72 35.09 29.38
CA ALA A 15 26.58 35.06 27.92
C ALA A 15 27.47 33.97 27.28
N LYS A 16 28.69 33.78 27.81
CA LYS A 16 29.60 32.72 27.35
C LYS A 16 29.09 31.32 27.68
N SER A 17 28.51 31.11 28.86
CA SER A 17 27.93 29.80 29.22
C SER A 17 26.66 29.47 28.42
N LEU A 18 25.82 30.47 28.12
CA LEU A 18 24.63 30.31 27.29
C LEU A 18 24.95 29.95 25.83
N GLY A 19 26.01 30.52 25.26
CA GLY A 19 26.50 30.12 23.93
C GLY A 19 26.92 28.66 23.89
N SER A 20 27.73 28.24 24.86
CA SER A 20 28.19 26.84 24.98
C SER A 20 27.05 25.83 25.12
N LEU A 21 25.98 26.17 25.84
CA LEU A 21 24.80 25.31 26.00
C LEU A 21 23.99 25.18 24.71
N LYS A 22 23.90 26.26 23.94
CA LYS A 22 23.22 26.26 22.64
C LYS A 22 23.97 25.40 21.61
N ASP A 23 25.29 25.53 21.57
CA ASP A 23 26.16 24.74 20.68
C ASP A 23 26.06 23.23 20.96
N MET A 24 25.93 22.84 22.24
CA MET A 24 25.69 21.44 22.63
C MET A 24 24.31 20.94 22.17
N GLY A 25 23.26 21.74 22.33
CA GLY A 25 21.91 21.38 21.87
C GLY A 25 21.80 21.26 20.35
N ASP A 26 22.47 22.15 19.60
CA ASP A 26 22.52 22.10 18.15
C ASP A 26 23.26 20.84 17.65
N MET A 27 24.33 20.44 18.33
CA MET A 27 25.07 19.19 18.04
C MET A 27 24.24 17.92 18.31
N GLU A 28 23.45 17.88 19.39
CA GLU A 28 22.56 16.75 19.69
C GLU A 28 21.46 16.60 18.64
N LYS A 29 20.89 17.73 18.20
CA LYS A 29 19.85 17.78 17.16
C LYS A 29 20.38 17.30 15.81
N GLU A 30 21.62 17.62 15.48
CA GLU A 30 22.27 17.14 14.25
C GLU A 30 22.50 15.61 14.29
N LYS A 31 22.99 15.09 15.43
CA LYS A 31 23.13 13.63 15.64
C LYS A 31 21.80 12.89 15.56
N GLU A 32 20.73 13.47 16.09
CA GLU A 32 19.39 12.87 15.99
C GLU A 32 18.89 12.80 14.54
N LYS A 33 19.11 13.86 13.76
CA LYS A 33 18.77 13.93 12.34
C LYS A 33 19.57 12.90 11.51
N GLU A 34 20.83 12.66 11.85
CA GLU A 34 21.63 11.60 11.21
C GLU A 34 21.09 10.20 11.49
N ARG A 35 20.75 9.90 12.76
CA ARG A 35 20.13 8.61 13.14
C ARG A 35 18.77 8.39 12.49
N GLU A 36 18.00 9.45 12.29
CA GLU A 36 16.72 9.37 11.58
C GLU A 36 16.90 9.05 10.09
N LYS A 37 17.86 9.71 9.42
CA LYS A 37 18.21 9.39 8.03
C LYS A 37 18.71 7.95 7.86
N GLU A 38 19.46 7.43 8.83
CA GLU A 38 19.92 6.04 8.81
C GLU A 38 18.76 5.05 8.93
N ARG A 39 17.84 5.27 9.87
CA ARG A 39 16.61 4.48 10.00
C ARG A 39 15.73 4.53 8.76
N GLU A 40 15.64 5.69 8.09
CA GLU A 40 14.89 5.83 6.84
C GLU A 40 15.56 5.07 5.69
N LYS A 41 16.90 5.09 5.60
CA LYS A 41 17.64 4.28 4.63
C LYS A 41 17.43 2.78 4.86
N GLU A 42 17.43 2.33 6.11
CA GLU A 42 17.14 0.94 6.44
C GLU A 42 15.70 0.55 6.06
N ARG A 43 14.70 1.38 6.39
CA ARG A 43 13.31 1.16 5.98
C ARG A 43 13.17 1.04 4.47
N LYS A 44 13.84 1.92 3.71
CA LYS A 44 13.84 1.88 2.24
C LYS A 44 14.51 0.62 1.70
N LYS A 45 15.63 0.19 2.29
CA LYS A 45 16.29 -1.08 1.91
C LYS A 45 15.40 -2.30 2.17
N VAL A 46 14.68 -2.34 3.28
CA VAL A 46 13.73 -3.43 3.58
C VAL A 46 12.59 -3.44 2.55
N LEU A 47 12.00 -2.27 2.28
CA LEU A 47 10.92 -2.15 1.29
C LEU A 47 11.39 -2.54 -0.13
N GLU A 48 12.59 -2.13 -0.51
CA GLU A 48 13.18 -2.44 -1.82
C GLU A 48 13.52 -3.94 -1.94
N LYS A 49 13.97 -4.56 -0.85
CA LYS A 49 14.17 -6.02 -0.80
C LYS A 49 12.85 -6.78 -0.93
N ASP A 50 11.81 -6.35 -0.21
CA ASP A 50 10.48 -6.97 -0.28
C ASP A 50 9.86 -6.84 -1.69
N ILE A 51 10.20 -5.78 -2.43
CA ILE A 51 9.81 -5.60 -3.84
C ILE A 51 10.63 -6.51 -4.77
N PHE A 52 11.92 -6.71 -4.50
CA PHE A 52 12.85 -7.46 -5.38
C PHE A 52 12.70 -8.98 -5.26
N ASP A 53 12.27 -9.51 -4.11
CA ASP A 53 12.00 -10.95 -3.91
C ASP A 53 10.76 -11.46 -4.72
N PHE A 54 10.05 -10.58 -5.43
CA PHE A 54 8.92 -10.96 -6.29
C PHE A 54 9.30 -11.15 -7.78
N GLN A 55 10.57 -10.92 -8.14
CA GLN A 55 10.99 -10.78 -9.55
C GLN A 55 12.18 -11.67 -9.93
N GLU A 56 12.28 -12.88 -9.38
CA GLU A 56 13.22 -13.90 -9.86
C GLU A 56 12.50 -14.99 -10.69
N GLU A 57 12.82 -14.97 -11.99
CA GLU A 57 12.72 -16.02 -13.02
C GLU A 57 11.48 -16.92 -13.00
N ILE A 58 10.52 -16.62 -13.90
CA ILE A 58 9.56 -17.63 -14.38
C ILE A 58 10.31 -18.47 -15.43
N PRO A 59 10.62 -19.75 -15.17
CA PRO A 59 11.21 -20.62 -16.18
C PRO A 59 10.20 -20.81 -17.30
N GLU A 60 10.67 -20.79 -18.56
CA GLU A 60 9.83 -20.88 -19.76
C GLU A 60 9.10 -22.25 -19.91
N ASP A 61 9.30 -23.17 -18.96
CA ASP A 61 8.84 -24.56 -18.97
C ASP A 61 8.20 -25.06 -17.65
N LEU A 62 7.89 -24.18 -16.68
CA LEU A 62 7.33 -24.63 -15.38
C LEU A 62 5.80 -24.80 -15.40
N GLU A 63 5.34 -26.01 -15.71
CA GLU A 63 3.99 -26.47 -15.39
C GLU A 63 3.73 -26.40 -13.87
N VAL A 64 2.89 -25.45 -13.47
CA VAL A 64 1.92 -25.52 -12.35
C VAL A 64 2.49 -25.92 -10.97
N TYR A 65 2.94 -24.94 -10.18
CA TYR A 65 2.92 -25.06 -8.71
C TYR A 65 2.58 -23.71 -8.04
N HIS A 66 1.42 -23.64 -7.39
CA HIS A 66 0.98 -22.50 -6.56
C HIS A 66 0.56 -22.94 -5.15
N GLU A 67 1.44 -22.88 -4.18
CA GLU A 67 1.08 -23.20 -2.80
C GLU A 67 0.16 -22.10 -2.22
N ALA A 68 -1.09 -22.46 -1.90
CA ALA A 68 -2.07 -21.55 -1.31
C ALA A 68 -2.16 -21.80 0.21
N MET A 69 -1.83 -20.78 1.01
CA MET A 69 -2.23 -20.70 2.41
C MET A 69 -3.70 -20.27 2.49
N TYR A 70 -4.50 -20.89 3.38
CA TYR A 70 -5.13 -20.26 4.55
C TYR A 70 -5.90 -21.29 5.40
N ILE A 71 -5.83 -21.08 6.72
CA ILE A 71 -6.45 -21.85 7.82
C ILE A 71 -7.94 -21.41 7.93
N GLU A 72 -8.92 -22.20 8.36
CA GLU A 72 -9.31 -22.38 9.77
C GLU A 72 -10.49 -23.37 9.93
N LYS A 73 -10.39 -24.21 10.97
CA LYS A 73 -11.50 -24.93 11.65
C LYS A 73 -12.42 -25.81 10.79
N GLY A 74 -12.02 -27.08 10.66
CA GLY A 74 -12.97 -28.21 10.72
C GLY A 74 -13.71 -28.64 9.43
N GLY A 75 -13.32 -28.16 8.26
CA GLY A 75 -13.87 -28.63 6.97
C GLY A 75 -13.13 -29.86 6.43
N LYS A 76 -13.85 -30.92 6.05
CA LYS A 76 -13.29 -32.12 5.41
C LYS A 76 -12.59 -31.75 4.09
N VAL A 77 -11.35 -32.21 3.93
CA VAL A 77 -10.49 -31.98 2.77
C VAL A 77 -11.10 -32.67 1.55
N HIS A 78 -11.49 -31.89 0.54
CA HIS A 78 -11.74 -32.41 -0.81
C HIS A 78 -10.40 -32.40 -1.55
N GLU A 79 -9.92 -33.57 -1.95
CA GLU A 79 -8.60 -33.84 -2.57
C GLU A 79 -8.51 -33.36 -4.05
N ASP A 80 -9.25 -32.31 -4.40
CA ASP A 80 -9.28 -31.73 -5.75
C ASP A 80 -8.82 -30.27 -5.73
N SER A 81 -7.81 -29.98 -4.90
CA SER A 81 -7.17 -28.68 -4.79
C SER A 81 -6.22 -28.42 -5.97
N ARG A 82 -6.78 -28.35 -7.17
CA ARG A 82 -6.16 -27.57 -8.25
C ARG A 82 -6.00 -26.15 -7.72
N LYS A 83 -4.75 -25.82 -7.42
CA LYS A 83 -4.28 -24.55 -6.90
C LYS A 83 -4.87 -23.43 -7.78
N ARG A 84 -5.75 -22.62 -7.19
CA ARG A 84 -6.55 -21.59 -7.87
C ARG A 84 -5.63 -20.45 -8.30
N ASN A 85 -5.12 -20.52 -9.51
CA ASN A 85 -4.34 -19.44 -10.12
C ASN A 85 -5.20 -18.66 -11.10
N TYR A 86 -4.62 -17.58 -11.63
CA TYR A 86 -5.17 -16.89 -12.79
C TYR A 86 -5.51 -17.91 -13.89
N LEU A 87 -6.73 -17.82 -14.42
CA LEU A 87 -7.13 -18.60 -15.59
C LEU A 87 -6.34 -18.07 -16.78
N ILE A 88 -5.38 -18.84 -17.26
CA ILE A 88 -4.58 -18.51 -18.45
C ILE A 88 -5.38 -18.99 -19.67
N GLY A 89 -6.24 -18.12 -20.19
CA GLY A 89 -6.99 -18.37 -21.41
C GLY A 89 -7.72 -17.13 -21.89
N GLU A 90 -7.54 -16.75 -23.16
CA GLU A 90 -8.12 -15.52 -23.72
C GLU A 90 -9.65 -15.47 -23.62
N THR A 91 -10.31 -16.63 -23.67
CA THR A 91 -11.76 -16.77 -23.53
C THR A 91 -12.28 -16.48 -22.12
N HIS A 92 -11.40 -16.44 -21.12
CA HIS A 92 -11.73 -16.13 -19.73
C HIS A 92 -11.43 -14.67 -19.36
N LEU A 93 -10.90 -13.89 -20.31
CA LEU A 93 -10.59 -12.48 -20.11
C LEU A 93 -11.78 -11.60 -20.52
N TRP A 94 -11.88 -10.45 -19.85
CA TRP A 94 -12.83 -9.40 -20.23
C TRP A 94 -12.36 -8.71 -21.51
N PRO A 95 -13.19 -8.65 -22.56
CA PRO A 95 -12.81 -7.99 -23.81
C PRO A 95 -12.45 -6.52 -23.56
N ASN A 96 -11.38 -6.05 -24.20
CA ASN A 96 -10.89 -4.67 -24.08
C ASN A 96 -10.58 -4.21 -22.64
N GLY A 97 -10.42 -5.14 -21.70
CA GLY A 97 -10.20 -4.82 -20.28
C GLY A 97 -11.39 -4.10 -19.63
N LYS A 98 -12.58 -4.17 -20.23
CA LYS A 98 -13.78 -3.49 -19.71
C LYS A 98 -14.71 -4.48 -19.03
N VAL A 99 -15.07 -4.17 -17.79
CA VAL A 99 -15.87 -5.05 -16.93
C VAL A 99 -17.20 -4.37 -16.61
N PRO A 100 -18.31 -4.76 -17.28
CA PRO A 100 -19.63 -4.29 -16.95
C PRO A 100 -20.03 -4.76 -15.56
N TYR A 101 -20.60 -3.89 -14.74
CA TYR A 101 -21.07 -4.29 -13.41
C TYR A 101 -22.40 -3.66 -12.99
N VAL A 102 -23.08 -4.35 -12.08
CA VAL A 102 -24.27 -3.86 -11.38
C VAL A 102 -24.11 -4.15 -9.88
N ILE A 103 -24.57 -3.23 -9.04
CA ILE A 103 -24.61 -3.42 -7.59
C ILE A 103 -26.07 -3.55 -7.17
N ASP A 104 -26.39 -4.65 -6.50
CA ASP A 104 -27.74 -4.92 -6.03
C ASP A 104 -28.26 -3.82 -5.08
N TYR A 105 -29.56 -3.60 -5.09
CA TYR A 105 -30.23 -2.70 -4.15
C TYR A 105 -30.08 -3.16 -2.70
N ALA A 106 -29.85 -4.46 -2.46
CA ALA A 106 -29.69 -5.05 -1.13
C ALA A 106 -28.48 -4.51 -0.33
N PHE A 107 -27.51 -3.88 -1.00
CA PHE A 107 -26.42 -3.19 -0.31
C PHE A 107 -26.87 -1.85 0.27
N ASN A 108 -26.41 -1.57 1.49
CA ASN A 108 -26.60 -0.25 2.08
C ASN A 108 -25.65 0.80 1.44
N ALA A 109 -25.86 2.08 1.77
CA ALA A 109 -25.09 3.16 1.16
C ALA A 109 -23.59 3.10 1.45
N GLU A 110 -23.20 2.65 2.64
CA GLU A 110 -21.79 2.53 3.04
C GLU A 110 -21.08 1.41 2.27
N GLU A 111 -21.74 0.26 2.12
CA GLU A 111 -21.23 -0.87 1.34
C GLU A 111 -21.09 -0.51 -0.13
N LYS A 112 -22.09 0.17 -0.71
CA LYS A 112 -22.02 0.67 -2.09
C LYS A 112 -20.85 1.61 -2.27
N ALA A 113 -20.61 2.53 -1.33
CA ALA A 113 -19.48 3.44 -1.38
C ALA A 113 -18.15 2.67 -1.41
N LYS A 114 -17.97 1.65 -0.57
CA LYS A 114 -16.75 0.82 -0.57
C LYS A 114 -16.52 0.10 -1.90
N ILE A 115 -17.58 -0.44 -2.52
CA ILE A 115 -17.47 -1.09 -3.84
C ILE A 115 -17.06 -0.06 -4.90
N ILE A 116 -17.66 1.13 -4.88
CA ILE A 116 -17.36 2.20 -5.84
C ILE A 116 -15.92 2.70 -5.66
N ASP A 117 -15.45 2.87 -4.43
CA ASP A 117 -14.07 3.28 -4.13
C ASP A 117 -13.07 2.25 -4.65
N ALA A 118 -13.31 0.96 -4.43
CA ALA A 118 -12.48 -0.12 -4.95
C ALA A 118 -12.46 -0.12 -6.49
N VAL A 119 -13.62 0.07 -7.14
CA VAL A 119 -13.72 0.23 -8.59
C VAL A 119 -12.87 1.40 -9.10
N ALA A 120 -12.87 2.53 -8.40
CA ALA A 120 -12.07 3.70 -8.75
C ALA A 120 -10.56 3.43 -8.62
N GLU A 121 -10.16 2.63 -7.63
CA GLU A 121 -8.77 2.21 -7.43
C GLU A 121 -8.24 1.36 -8.58
N PHE A 122 -9.06 0.43 -9.11
CA PHE A 122 -8.66 -0.34 -10.31
C PHE A 122 -8.31 0.56 -11.49
N ARG A 123 -9.08 1.64 -11.68
CA ARG A 123 -8.85 2.60 -12.76
C ARG A 123 -7.57 3.43 -12.56
N SER A 124 -7.14 3.67 -11.32
CA SER A 124 -5.94 4.45 -11.05
C SER A 124 -4.66 3.62 -11.15
N LEU A 125 -4.73 2.32 -10.87
CA LEU A 125 -3.57 1.43 -10.81
C LEU A 125 -3.42 0.50 -12.02
N THR A 126 -4.48 0.29 -12.79
CA THR A 126 -4.49 -0.71 -13.87
C THR A 126 -5.16 -0.19 -15.14
N CYS A 127 -5.04 -0.93 -16.24
CA CYS A 127 -5.78 -0.70 -17.48
C CYS A 127 -7.18 -1.33 -17.48
N VAL A 128 -7.61 -1.97 -16.39
CA VAL A 128 -8.94 -2.55 -16.26
C VAL A 128 -9.94 -1.46 -15.89
N HIS A 129 -11.02 -1.37 -16.66
CA HIS A 129 -12.04 -0.34 -16.49
C HIS A 129 -13.38 -0.98 -16.19
N TRP A 130 -13.85 -0.78 -14.96
CA TRP A 130 -15.20 -1.16 -14.57
C TRP A 130 -16.18 -0.11 -15.08
N VAL A 131 -17.23 -0.59 -15.76
CA VAL A 131 -18.22 0.27 -16.43
C VAL A 131 -19.60 -0.08 -15.87
N PRO A 132 -20.42 0.91 -15.44
CA PRO A 132 -21.80 0.63 -15.07
C PRO A 132 -22.55 -0.08 -16.21
N LEU A 133 -23.35 -1.10 -15.88
CA LEU A 133 -24.04 -1.93 -16.87
C LEU A 133 -24.85 -1.09 -17.88
N GLU A 134 -25.45 0.01 -17.43
CA GLU A 134 -26.23 0.93 -18.26
C GLU A 134 -25.41 1.57 -19.39
N ASP A 135 -24.12 1.80 -19.15
CA ASP A 135 -23.15 2.42 -20.07
C ASP A 135 -22.39 1.39 -20.92
N SER A 136 -22.66 0.09 -20.72
CA SER A 136 -21.89 -1.00 -21.34
C SER A 136 -22.40 -1.47 -22.72
N LYS A 137 -23.44 -0.82 -23.25
CA LYS A 137 -24.14 -1.26 -24.47
C LYS A 137 -23.24 -1.35 -25.70
N ASP A 138 -22.18 -0.53 -25.76
CA ASP A 138 -21.28 -0.43 -26.91
C ASP A 138 -20.03 -1.32 -26.79
N LEU A 139 -19.94 -2.17 -25.76
CA LEU A 139 -18.72 -2.95 -25.49
C LEU A 139 -18.58 -4.22 -26.33
N GLY A 140 -19.63 -4.64 -27.03
CA GLY A 140 -19.60 -5.79 -27.93
C GLY A 140 -19.61 -7.16 -27.22
N HIS A 141 -19.88 -7.19 -25.92
CA HIS A 141 -20.11 -8.42 -25.15
C HIS A 141 -21.22 -8.21 -24.11
N THR A 142 -21.89 -9.30 -23.72
CA THR A 142 -23.09 -9.27 -22.86
C THR A 142 -22.83 -9.71 -21.43
N ASN A 143 -21.66 -10.29 -21.13
CA ASN A 143 -21.32 -10.73 -19.79
C ASN A 143 -21.11 -9.52 -18.87
N TYR A 144 -21.47 -9.67 -17.59
CA TYR A 144 -21.30 -8.64 -16.57
C TYR A 144 -21.11 -9.27 -15.19
N VAL A 145 -20.58 -8.49 -14.25
CA VAL A 145 -20.44 -8.85 -12.83
C VAL A 145 -21.64 -8.30 -12.06
N SER A 146 -22.32 -9.15 -11.29
CA SER A 146 -23.37 -8.73 -10.37
C SER A 146 -22.87 -8.83 -8.94
N PHE A 147 -22.68 -7.70 -8.27
CA PHE A 147 -22.46 -7.70 -6.82
C PHE A 147 -23.80 -7.95 -6.15
N VAL A 148 -23.89 -9.04 -5.38
CA VAL A 148 -25.11 -9.44 -4.64
C VAL A 148 -24.80 -9.56 -3.16
N ASN A 149 -25.74 -9.14 -2.32
CA ASN A 149 -25.64 -9.33 -0.87
C ASN A 149 -26.37 -10.63 -0.52
N GLY A 150 -25.60 -11.69 -0.27
CA GLY A 150 -26.12 -13.03 0.04
C GLY A 150 -26.69 -13.08 1.45
N THR A 151 -27.92 -12.60 1.62
CA THR A 151 -28.73 -12.80 2.83
C THR A 151 -29.48 -14.12 2.80
#